data_AF-A0A382AJ51-F1
#
_entry.id   AF-A0A382AJ51-F1
#
_cell.length_a   1.000
_cell.length_b   1.000
_cell.length_c   1.000
_cell.angle_alpha   90.00
_cell.angle_beta   90.00
_cell.angle_gamma   90.00
#
_symmetry.space_group_name_H-M   'P 1'
#
loop_
_entity.id
_entity.type
_entity.pdbx_description
1 polymer ?
#
loop_
_entity_poly.entity_id
_entity_poly.type
_entity_poly.pdbx_seq_one_letter_code
_entity_poly.pdbx_strand_id
1 'polypeptide(L)' 'MADNIKTGVGFIIPVASLIGFVLSILSSNYFNGIIFIIAGMIVWMLYILVVESTTPALMGNILILFIVLLSLAVFLNYG' A
#
# COMPACT_ATOMS: atom_id res chain seq x y z
N MET A 1 -4.63 -23.93 -4.52
CA MET A 1 -4.52 -23.76 -3.05
C MET A 1 -3.24 -23.04 -2.65
N ALA A 2 -2.06 -23.43 -3.16
CA ALA A 2 -0.80 -22.73 -2.88
C ALA A 2 -0.80 -21.25 -3.34
N ASP A 3 -1.38 -20.94 -4.50
CA ASP A 3 -1.44 -19.55 -4.99
C ASP A 3 -2.32 -18.64 -4.14
N ASN A 4 -3.43 -19.16 -3.61
CA ASN A 4 -4.28 -18.41 -2.67
C ASN A 4 -3.52 -18.03 -1.39
N ILE A 5 -2.60 -18.88 -0.94
CA ILE A 5 -1.76 -18.61 0.24
C ILE A 5 -0.73 -17.52 -0.09
N LYS A 6 -0.05 -17.61 -1.24
CA LYS A 6 0.90 -16.59 -1.71
C LYS A 6 0.25 -15.22 -1.86
N THR A 7 -0.90 -15.15 -2.54
CA THR A 7 -1.67 -13.91 -2.69
C THR A 7 -2.17 -13.39 -1.33
N GLY A 8 -2.58 -14.29 -0.43
CA GLY A 8 -2.96 -13.96 0.95
C GLY A 8 -1.84 -13.29 1.75
N VAL A 9 -0.64 -13.87 1.73
CA VAL A 9 0.56 -13.33 2.39
C VAL A 9 0.95 -11.98 1.79
N GLY A 10 0.76 -11.80 0.48
CA GLY A 10 0.99 -10.52 -0.21
C GLY A 10 0.20 -9.35 0.38
N PHE A 11 -0.99 -9.57 0.95
CA PHE A 11 -1.80 -8.50 1.55
C PHE A 11 -1.22 -7.90 2.83
N ILE A 12 -0.25 -8.58 3.46
CA ILE A 12 0.45 -8.04 4.63
C ILE A 12 1.20 -6.76 4.27
N ILE A 13 1.70 -6.65 3.03
CA ILE A 13 2.47 -5.48 2.57
C ILE A 13 1.58 -4.23 2.49
N PRO A 14 0.42 -4.22 1.79
CA PRO A 14 -0.53 -3.11 1.83
C PRO A 14 -0.98 -2.75 3.26
N VAL A 15 -1.24 -3.75 4.11
CA VAL A 15 -1.67 -3.50 5.49
C VAL A 15 -0.57 -2.82 6.30
N ALA A 16 0.68 -3.29 6.19
CA ALA A 16 1.83 -2.68 6.85
C ALA A 16 2.08 -1.25 6.38
N SER A 17 1.94 -1.00 5.06
CA SER A 17 2.01 0.35 4.48
C SER A 17 0.92 1.27 5.05
N LEU A 18 -0.31 0.78 5.19
CA LEU A 18 -1.42 1.54 5.76
C LEU A 18 -1.17 1.89 7.23
N ILE A 19 -0.59 0.97 8.01
CA ILE A 19 -0.18 1.25 9.40
C ILE A 19 0.88 2.36 9.44
N GLY A 20 1.92 2.26 8.60
CA GLY A 20 2.97 3.29 8.51
C GLY A 20 2.43 4.67 8.11
N PHE A 21 1.45 4.70 7.21
CA PHE A 21 0.74 5.91 6.82
C PHE A 21 -0.03 6.53 7.99
N VAL A 22 -0.82 5.75 8.73
CA VAL A 22 -1.59 6.24 9.90
C VAL A 22 -0.64 6.80 10.96
N LEU A 23 0.46 6.11 11.26
CA LEU A 23 1.48 6.60 12.19
C LEU A 23 2.13 7.91 11.72
N SER A 24 2.30 8.07 10.41
CA SER A 24 2.85 9.30 9.83
C SER A 24 1.89 10.48 9.96
N ILE A 25 0.57 10.25 9.81
CA ILE A 25 -0.45 11.27 10.08
C ILE A 25 -0.47 11.64 11.57
N LEU A 26 -0.44 10.65 12.47
CA LEU A 26 -0.47 10.88 13.92
C LEU A 26 0.75 11.66 14.43
N SER A 27 1.90 11.49 13.78
CA SER A 27 3.12 12.25 14.06
C SER A 27 3.21 13.58 13.30
N SER A 28 2.16 13.96 12.57
CA SER A 28 2.10 15.15 11.70
C SER A 28 3.23 15.23 10.67
N ASN A 29 3.85 14.09 10.34
CA ASN A 29 4.88 13.97 9.33
C ASN A 29 4.28 13.42 8.02
N TYR A 30 3.61 14.29 7.29
CA TYR A 30 2.86 13.92 6.09
C TYR A 30 3.78 13.48 4.94
N PHE A 31 4.99 14.02 4.85
CA PHE A 31 5.98 13.60 3.86
C PHE A 31 6.30 12.10 4.00
N ASN A 32 6.45 11.62 5.25
CA ASN A 32 6.69 10.21 5.50
C ASN A 32 5.47 9.35 5.13
N GLY A 33 4.26 9.88 5.32
CA GLY A 33 3.02 9.23 4.86
C GLY A 33 2.98 9.01 3.35
N ILE A 34 3.40 10.00 2.57
CA ILE A 34 3.53 9.88 1.10
C ILE A 34 4.51 8.74 0.75
N ILE A 35 5.66 8.68 1.42
CA ILE A 35 6.66 7.64 1.20
C ILE A 35 6.07 6.25 1.50
N PHE A 36 5.36 6.08 2.62
CA PHE A 36 4.77 4.78 2.98
C PHE A 36 3.76 4.28 1.96
N ILE A 37 2.93 5.17 1.39
CA ILE A 37 1.95 4.81 0.36
C ILE A 37 2.66 4.39 -0.94
N ILE A 38 3.60 5.21 -1.43
CA ILE A 38 4.32 4.94 -2.67
C ILE A 38 5.17 3.67 -2.54
N ALA A 39 5.99 3.58 -1.50
CA ALA A 39 6.85 2.44 -1.25
C ALA A 39 6.02 1.16 -1.00
N GLY A 40 4.93 1.26 -0.25
CA GLY A 40 4.01 0.14 -0.02
C GLY A 40 3.43 -0.43 -1.30
N MET A 41 2.98 0.43 -2.22
CA MET A 41 2.49 -0.02 -3.52
C MET A 41 3.59 -0.66 -4.37
N ILE A 42 4.76 -0.04 -4.46
CA ILE A 42 5.88 -0.57 -5.25
C ILE A 42 6.31 -1.93 -4.72
N VAL A 43 6.52 -2.05 -3.41
CA VAL A 43 6.94 -3.31 -2.77
C VAL A 43 5.87 -4.39 -2.95
N TRP A 44 4.59 -4.04 -2.88
CA TRP A 44 3.52 -5.01 -3.10
C TRP A 44 3.46 -5.51 -4.55
N MET A 45 3.61 -4.62 -5.52
CA MET A 45 3.67 -5.00 -6.94
C MET A 45 4.91 -5.85 -7.24
N LEU A 46 6.07 -5.51 -6.66
CA LEU A 46 7.29 -6.31 -6.76
C LEU A 46 7.11 -7.70 -6.14
N TYR A 47 6.43 -7.80 -5.00
CA TYR A 47 6.13 -9.09 -4.37
C TYR A 47 5.29 -9.98 -5.29
N ILE A 48 4.21 -9.45 -5.86
CA ILE A 48 3.34 -10.20 -6.79
C ILE A 48 4.14 -10.70 -7.99
N LEU A 49 5.02 -9.85 -8.53
CA LEU A 49 5.89 -10.18 -9.67
C LEU A 49 6.91 -11.29 -9.30
N VAL A 50 7.64 -11.13 -8.20
CA VAL A 50 8.73 -12.05 -7.80
C VAL A 50 8.20 -13.41 -7.34
N VAL A 51 7.07 -13.43 -6.64
CA VAL A 51 6.47 -14.67 -6.11
C VAL A 51 5.62 -15.39 -7.16
N GLU A 52 5.46 -14.78 -8.35
CA GLU A 52 4.58 -15.22 -9.43
C GLU A 52 3.19 -15.57 -8.89
N SER A 53 2.69 -14.74 -7.98
CA SER A 53 1.39 -14.98 -7.37
C SER A 53 0.28 -14.59 -8.34
N THR A 54 -0.84 -15.31 -8.31
CA THR A 54 -2.03 -14.92 -9.05
C THR A 54 -2.45 -13.50 -8.69
N THR A 55 -2.79 -12.71 -9.71
CA THR A 55 -3.26 -11.34 -9.53
C THR A 55 -4.52 -11.34 -8.64
N PRO A 56 -4.51 -10.61 -7.51
CA PRO A 56 -5.65 -10.60 -6.62
C PRO A 56 -6.87 -9.94 -7.28
N ALA A 57 -8.05 -10.54 -7.14
CA ALA A 57 -9.30 -9.99 -7.68
C ALA A 57 -9.64 -8.59 -7.14
N LEU A 58 -9.18 -8.27 -5.93
CA LEU A 58 -9.39 -6.98 -5.26
C LEU A 58 -8.28 -5.95 -5.56
N MET A 59 -7.33 -6.27 -6.45
CA MET A 59 -6.17 -5.40 -6.72
C MET A 59 -6.60 -3.99 -7.14
N GLY A 60 -7.58 -3.88 -8.04
CA GLY A 60 -8.10 -2.58 -8.49
C GLY A 60 -8.65 -1.73 -7.34
N ASN A 61 -9.45 -2.33 -6.46
CA ASN A 61 -10.05 -1.63 -5.31
C ASN A 61 -8.99 -1.11 -4.35
N ILE A 62 -7.95 -1.91 -4.10
CA ILE A 62 -6.84 -1.52 -3.22
C ILE A 62 -6.03 -0.40 -3.84
N LEU A 63 -5.74 -0.45 -5.15
CA LEU A 63 -5.03 0.63 -5.83
C LEU A 63 -5.81 1.95 -5.79
N ILE A 64 -7.13 1.91 -6.01
CA ILE A 64 -7.98 3.11 -5.89
C ILE A 64 -7.90 3.69 -4.48
N LEU A 65 -7.99 2.85 -3.44
CA LEU A 65 -7.86 3.28 -2.06
C LEU A 65 -6.50 3.94 -1.80
N PHE A 66 -5.40 3.34 -2.28
CA PHE A 66 -4.06 3.90 -2.10
C PHE A 66 -3.88 5.24 -2.82
N ILE A 67 -4.49 5.43 -4.00
CA ILE A 67 -4.46 6.72 -4.72
C ILE A 67 -5.21 7.79 -3.94
N VAL A 68 -6.37 7.47 -3.36
CA VAL A 68 -7.12 8.40 -2.50
C VAL A 68 -6.30 8.78 -1.26
N LEU A 69 -5.65 7.81 -0.61
CA LEU A 69 -4.77 8.07 0.53
C LEU A 69 -3.55 8.90 0.16
N LEU A 70 -2.94 8.65 -1.00
CA LEU A 70 -1.84 9.46 -1.54
C LEU A 70 -2.28 10.92 -1.70
N SER A 71 -3.43 11.14 -2.34
CA SER A 71 -3.96 12.49 -2.56
C SER A 71 -4.21 13.21 -1.23
N LEU A 72 -4.69 12.50 -0.22
CA LEU A 72 -4.92 13.05 1.12
C LEU A 72 -3.60 13.47 1.79
N ALA A 73 -2.56 12.63 1.76
CA ALA A 73 -1.28 13.00 2.37
C ALA A 73 -0.56 14.13 1.62
N VAL A 74 -0.66 14.18 0.28
CA VAL A 74 -0.14 15.29 -0.51
C VAL A 74 -0.86 16.60 -0.14
N PHE A 75 -2.20 16.55 -0.03
CA PHE A 75 -2.99 17.71 0.39
C PHE A 75 -2.60 18.18 1.79
N LEU A 76 -2.49 17.28 2.77
CA LEU A 76 -2.10 17.65 4.14
C LEU A 76 -0.67 18.22 4.25
N ASN A 77 0.22 17.90 3.33
CA ASN A 77 1.61 18.38 3.34
C ASN A 77 1.78 19.74 2.64
N TYR A 78 1.03 19.98 1.55
CA TYR A 78 1.28 21.12 0.65
C TYR A 78 0.08 22.04 0.39
N GLY A 79 -1.14 21.62 0.76
CA GLY A 79 -2.38 22.39 0.61
C GLY A 79 -2.75 23.12 1.90
#